data_AF-A0A511MPT1-F1
#
_entry.id   AF-A0A511MPT1-F1
#
_cell.length_a   1.000
_cell.length_b   1.000
_cell.length_c   1.000
_cell.angle_alpha   90.00
_cell.angle_beta   90.00
_cell.angle_gamma   90.00
#
_symmetry.space_group_name_H-M   'P 1'
#
loop_
_entity.id
_entity.type
_entity.pdbx_description
1 polymer ?
#
loop_
_entity_poly.entity_id
_entity_poly.type
_entity_poly.pdbx_seq_one_letter_code
_entity_poly.pdbx_strand_id
1 'polypeptide(L)'
;MLVPDDEMLCHQLATTFDHVAQSDLRWTERVVMYGFDTSGEVSVMTGLARYPNRNVMDAYAMVTIGGKQARVVRLSTEFNTPVRRWTHGRSAPTPTRSPNRCSAPERRWAATSMG
;
A
#
# COMPACT_ATOMS: atom_id res chain seq x y z
N MET A 1 -11.73 -21.09 -10.08
CA MET A 1 -11.05 -21.53 -8.85
C MET A 1 -10.27 -20.34 -8.35
N LEU A 2 -10.43 -19.96 -7.08
CA LEU A 2 -9.68 -18.86 -6.47
C LEU A 2 -8.37 -19.40 -5.87
N VAL A 3 -7.28 -18.65 -6.03
CA VAL A 3 -5.95 -18.93 -5.45
C VAL A 3 -5.62 -17.91 -4.36
N PRO A 4 -4.67 -18.20 -3.45
CA PRO A 4 -4.33 -17.26 -2.37
C PRO A 4 -3.96 -15.84 -2.83
N ASP A 5 -3.37 -15.72 -4.02
CA ASP A 5 -2.97 -14.42 -4.60
C ASP A 5 -4.18 -13.56 -5.00
N ASP A 6 -5.38 -14.14 -5.15
CA ASP A 6 -6.60 -13.40 -5.51
C ASP A 6 -7.08 -12.48 -4.37
N GLU A 7 -6.65 -12.75 -3.13
CA GLU A 7 -6.94 -11.92 -1.96
C GLU A 7 -5.89 -10.83 -1.72
N MET A 8 -4.89 -10.73 -2.60
CA MET A 8 -3.76 -9.83 -2.45
C MET A 8 -3.80 -8.65 -3.42
N LEU A 9 -3.28 -7.49 -2.98
CA LEU A 9 -3.01 -6.34 -3.84
C LEU A 9 -1.76 -6.58 -4.71
N CYS A 10 -1.88 -7.50 -5.66
CA CYS A 10 -0.81 -7.90 -6.58
C CYS A 10 -1.33 -8.15 -8.01
N HIS A 11 -2.10 -7.21 -8.58
CA HIS A 11 -2.62 -7.36 -9.94
C HIS A 11 -1.52 -7.77 -10.93
N GLN A 12 -1.89 -8.74 -11.75
CA GLN A 12 -0.96 -9.59 -12.46
C GLN A 12 -0.55 -8.98 -13.80
N LEU A 13 0.76 -9.00 -14.02
CA LEU A 13 1.34 -9.13 -15.34
C LEU A 13 1.42 -10.63 -15.66
N ALA A 14 1.60 -10.97 -16.94
CA ALA A 14 1.96 -12.34 -17.32
C ALA A 14 3.42 -12.72 -16.94
N THR A 15 4.06 -11.95 -16.04
CA THR A 15 5.44 -12.10 -15.58
C THR A 15 5.47 -12.34 -14.05
N THR A 16 6.65 -12.41 -13.46
CA THR A 16 6.86 -12.63 -12.03
C THR A 16 6.47 -11.42 -11.15
N PHE A 17 6.12 -11.66 -9.88
CA PHE A 17 5.73 -10.63 -8.90
C PHE A 17 6.88 -9.73 -8.39
N ASP A 18 8.07 -9.85 -8.97
CA ASP A 18 9.26 -9.10 -8.57
C ASP A 18 9.31 -7.68 -9.15
N HIS A 19 8.41 -7.35 -10.09
CA HIS A 19 8.32 -6.04 -10.70
C HIS A 19 6.89 -5.68 -11.10
N VAL A 20 6.68 -4.40 -11.37
CA VAL A 20 5.48 -3.86 -12.03
C VAL A 20 5.80 -3.54 -13.49
N ALA A 21 4.80 -3.48 -14.36
CA ALA A 21 5.03 -3.20 -15.79
C ALA A 21 5.53 -1.77 -16.03
N GLN A 22 5.17 -0.86 -15.13
CA GLN A 22 5.47 0.56 -15.26
C GLN A 22 6.11 1.10 -13.98
N SER A 23 7.25 1.75 -14.12
CA SER A 23 8.02 2.34 -13.03
C SER A 23 7.50 3.71 -12.54
N ASP A 24 6.36 4.17 -13.06
CA ASP A 24 5.76 5.44 -12.64
C ASP A 24 5.44 5.39 -11.14
N LEU A 25 5.85 6.44 -10.42
CA LEU A 25 5.61 6.60 -8.99
C LEU A 25 4.12 6.64 -8.62
N ARG A 26 3.25 6.96 -9.59
CA ARG A 26 1.79 6.99 -9.46
C ARG A 26 1.13 5.62 -9.61
N TRP A 27 1.85 4.61 -10.11
CA TRP A 27 1.27 3.27 -10.24
C TRP A 27 0.85 2.76 -8.85
N THR A 28 -0.40 2.28 -8.75
CA THR A 28 -1.01 1.91 -7.48
C THR A 28 -2.02 0.80 -7.64
N GLU A 29 -2.00 -0.12 -6.68
CA GLU A 29 -3.05 -1.10 -6.45
C GLU A 29 -3.98 -0.59 -5.38
N ARG A 30 -5.29 -0.63 -5.61
CA ARG A 30 -6.28 -0.10 -4.65
C ARG A 30 -7.46 -1.04 -4.50
N VAL A 31 -7.85 -1.25 -3.26
CA VAL A 31 -9.14 -1.83 -2.90
C VAL A 31 -9.96 -0.81 -2.13
N VAL A 32 -11.25 -0.77 -2.42
CA VAL A 32 -12.21 0.11 -1.77
C VAL A 32 -13.38 -0.73 -1.32
N MET A 33 -13.77 -0.55 -0.06
CA MET A 33 -14.93 -1.17 0.55
C MET A 33 -15.90 -0.09 0.98
N TYR A 34 -17.17 -0.32 0.68
CA TYR A 34 -18.28 0.53 1.11
C TYR A 34 -19.23 -0.27 1.98
N GLY A 35 -19.73 0.38 3.03
CA GLY A 35 -20.82 -0.08 3.85
C GLY A 35 -21.88 1.02 3.94
N PHE A 36 -23.13 0.65 3.74
CA PHE A 36 -24.27 1.56 3.87
C PHE A 36 -25.24 0.97 4.87
N ASP A 37 -25.74 1.79 5.78
CA ASP A 37 -26.95 1.44 6.51
C ASP A 37 -28.15 1.46 5.55
N THR A 38 -29.08 0.55 5.77
CA THR A 38 -30.39 0.46 5.12
C THR A 38 -31.22 1.74 5.23
N SER A 39 -31.04 2.55 6.29
CA SER A 39 -31.73 3.83 6.42
C SER A 39 -31.15 4.94 5.54
N GLY A 40 -29.90 4.78 5.08
CA GLY A 40 -29.14 5.81 4.36
C GLY A 40 -28.53 6.90 5.24
N GLU A 41 -28.74 6.87 6.56
CA GLU A 41 -28.18 7.88 7.48
C GLU A 41 -26.67 7.73 7.70
N VAL A 42 -26.16 6.49 7.67
CA VAL A 42 -24.73 6.22 7.90
C VAL A 42 -24.14 5.52 6.69
N SER A 43 -23.01 6.05 6.21
CA SER A 43 -22.17 5.33 5.25
C SER A 43 -20.72 5.31 5.72
N VAL A 44 -20.06 4.18 5.48
CA VAL A 44 -18.65 3.96 5.77
C VAL A 44 -17.95 3.61 4.47
N MET A 45 -16.82 4.25 4.23
CA MET A 45 -15.94 3.93 3.13
C MET A 45 -14.54 3.76 3.68
N THR A 46 -13.90 2.64 3.35
CA THR A 46 -12.52 2.38 3.73
C THR A 46 -11.79 1.73 2.57
N GLY A 47 -10.47 1.84 2.57
CA GLY A 47 -9.69 1.25 1.50
C GLY A 47 -8.20 1.25 1.82
N LEU A 48 -7.49 0.40 1.08
CA LEU A 48 -6.05 0.27 1.11
C LEU A 48 -5.50 0.56 -0.27
N ALA A 49 -4.34 1.20 -0.32
CA ALA A 49 -3.58 1.44 -1.52
C ALA A 49 -2.14 0.98 -1.33
N ARG A 50 -1.61 0.20 -2.28
CA ARG A 50 -0.22 -0.22 -2.31
C ARG A 50 0.50 0.49 -3.44
N TYR A 51 1.70 1.01 -3.16
CA TYR A 51 2.58 1.63 -4.14
C TYR A 51 3.94 0.91 -4.15
N PRO A 52 4.09 -0.18 -4.94
CA PRO A 52 5.33 -0.95 -5.00
C PRO A 52 6.56 -0.13 -5.36
N ASN A 53 6.43 0.81 -6.31
CA ASN A 53 7.53 1.68 -6.73
C ASN A 53 8.00 2.67 -5.65
N ARG A 54 7.21 2.85 -4.57
CA ARG A 54 7.51 3.79 -3.48
C ARG A 54 7.72 3.13 -2.12
N ASN A 55 7.51 1.82 -2.01
CA ASN A 55 7.51 1.09 -0.74
C ASN A 55 6.52 1.67 0.30
N VAL A 56 5.39 2.22 -0.16
CA VAL A 56 4.36 2.84 0.69
C VAL A 56 3.05 2.08 0.57
N MET A 57 2.38 1.91 1.70
CA MET A 57 0.99 1.51 1.78
C MET A 57 0.19 2.61 2.49
N ASP A 58 -0.91 3.00 1.87
CA ASP A 58 -1.85 3.96 2.45
C ASP A 58 -3.15 3.26 2.82
N ALA A 59 -3.80 3.74 3.86
CA ALA A 59 -5.17 3.45 4.17
C ALA A 59 -5.97 4.72 4.45
N TYR A 60 -7.27 4.61 4.31
CA TYR A 60 -8.18 5.66 4.77
C TYR A 60 -9.46 5.01 5.30
N ALA A 61 -10.09 5.69 6.23
CA ALA A 61 -11.44 5.38 6.67
C ALA A 61 -12.25 6.68 6.71
N MET A 62 -13.46 6.62 6.19
CA MET A 62 -14.42 7.71 6.13
C MET A 62 -15.74 7.22 6.71
N VAL A 63 -16.34 8.03 7.57
CA VAL A 63 -17.71 7.84 8.05
C VAL A 63 -18.49 9.09 7.71
N THR A 64 -19.62 8.92 7.03
CA THR A 64 -20.56 10.00 6.73
C THR A 64 -21.86 9.79 7.52
N ILE A 65 -22.34 10.84 8.17
CA ILE A 65 -23.60 10.85 8.94
C ILE A 65 -24.58 11.87 8.33
N GLY A 66 -25.81 11.42 8.11
CA GLY A 66 -26.94 12.19 7.57
C GLY A 66 -26.67 12.84 6.22
N GLY A 67 -25.76 12.27 5.42
CA GLY A 67 -25.30 12.82 4.14
C GLY A 67 -24.66 14.22 4.23
N LYS A 68 -24.35 14.71 5.43
CA LYS A 68 -23.94 16.11 5.65
C LYS A 68 -22.56 16.25 6.28
N GLN A 69 -22.17 15.30 7.13
CA GLN A 69 -20.91 15.37 7.88
C GLN A 69 -20.06 14.14 7.57
N ALA A 70 -18.89 14.36 6.98
CA ALA A 70 -17.89 13.31 6.76
C ALA A 70 -16.71 13.48 7.71
N ARG A 71 -16.34 12.41 8.41
CA ARG A 71 -15.10 12.32 9.19
C ARG A 71 -14.16 11.37 8.49
N VAL A 72 -12.94 11.83 8.21
CA VAL A 72 -11.94 11.07 7.46
C VAL A 72 -10.68 10.96 8.29
N VAL A 73 -10.14 9.75 8.39
CA VAL A 73 -8.78 9.48 8.87
C VAL A 73 -7.97 8.88 7.73
N ARG A 74 -6.70 9.27 7.64
CA ARG A 74 -5.73 8.75 6.68
C ARG A 74 -4.49 8.32 7.42
N LEU A 75 -3.93 7.19 7.01
CA LEU A 75 -2.73 6.62 7.57
C LEU A 75 -1.86 6.09 6.44
N SER A 76 -0.55 6.19 6.63
CA SER A 76 0.46 5.75 5.67
C SER A 76 1.57 5.07 6.44
N THR A 77 2.06 3.95 5.91
CA THR A 77 3.23 3.26 6.45
C THR A 77 4.11 2.77 5.31
N GLU A 78 5.39 2.57 5.59
CA GLU A 78 6.20 1.71 4.75
C GLU A 78 5.64 0.28 4.83
N PHE A 79 5.58 -0.42 3.70
CA PHE A 79 5.28 -1.85 3.70
C PHE A 79 6.58 -2.60 3.42
N ASN A 80 7.44 -2.67 4.44
CA ASN A 80 8.69 -3.42 4.39
C ASN A 80 8.38 -4.92 4.26
N THR A 81 8.10 -5.36 3.05
CA THR A 81 7.92 -6.78 2.75
C THR A 81 9.34 -7.33 2.66
N PRO A 82 9.82 -8.17 3.59
CA PRO A 82 10.95 -9.01 3.24
C PRO A 82 10.49 -9.77 2.00
N VAL A 83 11.15 -9.55 0.87
CA VAL A 83 10.88 -10.29 -0.36
C VAL A 83 10.91 -11.75 0.06
N ARG A 84 9.73 -12.38 0.18
CA ARG A 84 9.67 -13.79 0.52
C ARG A 84 10.16 -14.45 -0.75
N ARG A 85 11.47 -14.65 -0.83
CA ARG A 85 12.13 -15.37 -1.90
C ARG A 85 11.50 -16.75 -1.86
N TRP A 86 10.49 -16.96 -2.70
CA TRP A 86 9.95 -18.27 -2.97
C TRP A 86 11.05 -19.02 -3.71
N THR A 87 11.99 -19.61 -2.96
CA THR A 87 12.96 -20.57 -3.50
C THR A 87 12.21 -21.84 -3.87
N HIS A 88 11.52 -21.83 -5.00
CA HIS A 88 11.38 -23.04 -5.79
C HIS A 88 12.65 -23.16 -6.63
N GLY A 89 13.67 -23.81 -6.06
CA GLY A 89 14.95 -24.04 -6.71
C GLY A 89 16.14 -23.64 -5.83
N ARG A 90 16.93 -24.67 -5.48
CA ARG A 90 18.24 -24.67 -4.79
C ARG A 90 18.78 -23.32 -4.30
N SER A 91 19.02 -23.28 -2.99
CA SER A 91 19.94 -22.39 -2.27
C SER A 91 21.11 -21.89 -3.14
N ALA A 92 21.02 -20.63 -3.58
CA ALA A 92 22.17 -19.88 -4.05
C ALA A 92 22.82 -19.19 -2.83
N PRO A 93 24.15 -19.16 -2.72
CA PRO A 93 24.84 -18.59 -1.56
C PRO A 93 24.57 -17.09 -1.46
N THR A 94 24.41 -16.63 -0.21
CA THR A 94 24.23 -15.25 0.22
C THR A 94 25.15 -14.29 -0.54
N PRO A 95 24.62 -13.29 -1.30
CA PRO A 95 25.46 -12.23 -1.81
C PRO A 95 25.89 -11.37 -0.62
N THR A 96 27.20 -11.33 -0.38
CA THR A 96 27.85 -10.41 0.55
C THR A 96 27.41 -8.98 0.27
N ARG A 97 26.99 -8.31 1.35
CA ARG A 97 26.55 -6.91 1.42
C ARG A 97 27.49 -5.98 0.61
N SER A 98 27.00 -5.42 -0.48
CA SER A 98 27.68 -4.35 -1.23
C SER A 98 27.63 -3.03 -0.42
N PRO A 99 28.69 -2.18 -0.40
CA PRO A 99 28.77 -1.04 0.51
C PRO A 99 27.97 0.19 0.09
N ASN A 100 27.32 0.18 -1.08
CA ASN A 100 26.76 1.40 -1.67
C ASN A 100 25.34 1.65 -1.17
N ARG A 101 25.26 2.13 0.08
CA ARG A 101 24.08 2.81 0.63
C ARG A 101 23.98 4.17 -0.07
N CYS A 102 22.97 4.37 -0.91
CA CYS A 102 22.60 5.70 -1.39
C CYS A 102 22.08 6.48 -0.17
N SER A 103 22.85 7.44 0.32
CA SER A 103 22.51 8.30 1.44
C SER A 103 21.42 9.28 1.03
N ALA A 104 20.16 8.97 1.35
CA ALA A 104 19.10 9.98 1.36
C ALA A 104 19.24 10.83 2.64
N PRO A 105 19.25 12.17 2.54
CA PRO A 105 19.37 13.03 3.72
C PRO A 105 18.09 12.99 4.56
N GLU A 106 18.23 12.83 5.88
CA GLU A 106 17.16 12.99 6.86
C GLU A 106 16.51 14.37 6.72
N ARG A 107 15.30 14.44 6.17
CA ARG A 107 14.44 15.63 6.32
C ARG A 107 13.60 15.48 7.57
N ARG A 108 14.07 16.12 8.64
CA ARG A 108 13.35 16.37 9.89
C ARG A 108 12.20 17.33 9.57
N TRP A 109 10.96 16.85 9.62
CA TRP A 109 9.77 17.70 9.48
C TRP A 109 9.59 18.54 10.75
N ALA A 110 9.71 19.86 10.63
CA ALA A 110 9.34 20.79 11.67
C ALA A 110 7.80 20.93 11.69
N ALA A 111 7.20 20.72 12.85
CA ALA A 111 5.80 21.06 13.09
C ALA A 111 5.64 22.59 13.04
N THR A 112 4.78 23.10 12.15
CA THR A 112 4.34 24.49 12.18
C THR A 112 2.98 24.53 12.87
N SER A 113 2.94 25.15 14.05
CA SER A 113 1.71 25.59 14.71
C SER A 113 1.09 26.74 13.91
N MET A 114 -0.18 26.62 13.51
CA MET A 114 -0.96 27.77 13.05
C MET A 114 -1.55 28.49 14.27
N GLY A 115 -1.27 29.79 14.37
CA GLY A 115 -2.08 30.74 15.14
C GLY A 115 -3.16 31.36 14.28
#